data_AF-A0A7C7RW73-F1
#
_entry.id   AF-A0A7C7RW73-F1
#
_cell.length_a   1.000
_cell.length_b   1.000
_cell.length_c   1.000
_cell.angle_alpha   90.00
_cell.angle_beta   90.00
_cell.angle_gamma   90.00
#
_symmetry.space_group_name_H-M   'P 1'
#
loop_
_entity.id
_entity.type
_entity.pdbx_description
1 polymer ?
#
loop_
_entity_poly.entity_id
_entity_poly.type
_entity_poly.pdbx_seq_one_letter_code
_entity_poly.pdbx_strand_id
1 'polypeptide(L)'
;MKAVVLATKCEEVFIKLCGVPLAKRLLHTLRAADLRDVIVVTGPEGQAVREALGDGEGLGMRLTYVESEGGFPVRQLEAMLHGPFLVAEGNYVLDERIIERLAEGEGMAIAYDSRAKEGVQVAVEDGKVTALSPSAGDGAYVGASRCLPDVLPLLEGRDWGACLAEAVRRFDFAALDVADIEPYVAEIRRKLPTLWFRIESQEDAERCKRILVQGAQKRTLDVLAWYFNRPIENWVTYHIADLPITPNLMSLLTYGVAFLVTFLLLSGQLLPASLLSFAVNVMDGLDGKLARVKGMATKLG
;
A
#
# COMPACT_ATOMS: atom_id res chain seq x y z
N MET A 1 -12.01 10.65 -10.26
CA MET A 1 -10.82 11.49 -9.98
C MET A 1 -9.60 10.84 -10.59
N LYS A 2 -8.61 11.61 -11.05
CA LYS A 2 -7.30 11.07 -11.48
C LYS A 2 -6.34 10.98 -10.29
N ALA A 3 -5.46 9.99 -10.29
CA ALA A 3 -4.36 9.91 -9.33
C ALA A 3 -3.01 10.13 -10.03
N VAL A 4 -2.08 10.76 -9.35
CA VAL A 4 -0.71 11.00 -9.79
C VAL A 4 0.21 10.21 -8.86
N VAL A 5 1.01 9.30 -9.41
CA VAL A 5 2.02 8.54 -8.68
C VAL A 5 3.39 9.13 -8.96
N LEU A 6 4.09 9.56 -7.91
CA LEU A 6 5.44 10.08 -8.01
C LEU A 6 6.45 8.93 -7.93
N ALA A 7 6.94 8.51 -9.10
CA ALA A 7 7.94 7.47 -9.28
C ALA A 7 9.24 8.05 -9.86
N THR A 8 9.64 9.23 -9.36
CA THR A 8 10.80 9.98 -9.88
C THR A 8 12.14 9.36 -9.50
N LYS A 9 12.20 8.66 -8.37
CA LYS A 9 13.38 7.92 -7.91
C LYS A 9 13.22 6.43 -8.22
N CYS A 10 13.88 6.00 -9.31
CA CYS A 10 13.75 4.66 -9.85
C CYS A 10 14.08 3.55 -8.83
N GLU A 11 15.19 3.72 -8.08
CA GLU A 11 15.67 2.72 -7.12
C GLU A 11 14.64 2.39 -6.03
N GLU A 12 14.01 3.42 -5.44
CA GLU A 12 13.03 3.29 -4.37
C GLU A 12 11.77 2.56 -4.87
N VAL A 13 11.31 2.89 -6.08
CA VAL A 13 10.09 2.35 -6.69
C VAL A 13 10.18 0.84 -6.95
N PHE A 14 11.39 0.34 -7.19
CA PHE A 14 11.67 -1.08 -7.45
C PHE A 14 11.96 -1.91 -6.21
N ILE A 15 12.11 -1.29 -5.03
CA ILE A 15 12.23 -2.02 -3.77
C ILE A 15 11.02 -2.96 -3.66
N LYS A 16 11.29 -4.22 -3.35
CA LYS A 16 10.26 -5.23 -3.19
C LYS A 16 9.85 -5.33 -1.73
N LEU A 17 8.57 -5.20 -1.48
CA LEU A 17 7.95 -5.50 -0.20
C LEU A 17 7.12 -6.76 -0.35
N CYS A 18 7.54 -7.85 0.30
CA CYS A 18 6.88 -9.14 0.19
C CYS A 18 6.84 -9.64 -1.27
N GLY A 19 7.97 -9.53 -1.96
CA GLY A 19 8.11 -9.91 -3.37
C GLY A 19 7.43 -9.00 -4.40
N VAL A 20 6.73 -7.93 -3.98
CA VAL A 20 6.00 -7.00 -4.86
C VAL A 20 6.67 -5.62 -4.89
N PRO A 21 6.99 -5.04 -6.06
CA PRO A 21 7.53 -3.68 -6.15
C PRO A 21 6.59 -2.62 -5.55
N LEU A 22 7.14 -1.58 -4.92
CA LEU A 22 6.34 -0.56 -4.23
C LEU A 22 5.36 0.17 -5.13
N ALA A 23 5.76 0.63 -6.31
CA ALA A 23 4.80 1.28 -7.21
C ALA A 23 3.65 0.34 -7.61
N LYS A 24 3.95 -0.94 -7.87
CA LYS A 24 2.90 -1.92 -8.19
C LYS A 24 1.95 -2.11 -7.01
N ARG A 25 2.48 -2.13 -5.78
CA ARG A 25 1.67 -2.18 -4.56
C ARG A 25 0.77 -0.95 -4.42
N LEU A 26 1.30 0.24 -4.68
CA LEU A 26 0.52 1.48 -4.66
C LEU A 26 -0.60 1.46 -5.71
N LEU A 27 -0.35 0.95 -6.92
CA LEU A 27 -1.40 0.75 -7.92
C LEU A 27 -2.51 -0.19 -7.43
N HIS A 28 -2.17 -1.27 -6.72
CA HIS A 28 -3.18 -2.12 -6.09
C HIS A 28 -4.01 -1.38 -5.03
N THR A 29 -3.38 -0.54 -4.21
CA THR A 29 -4.08 0.31 -3.23
C THR A 29 -5.01 1.31 -3.92
N LEU A 30 -4.53 2.02 -4.95
CA LEU A 30 -5.34 2.97 -5.72
C LEU A 30 -6.54 2.29 -6.38
N ARG A 31 -6.34 1.09 -6.97
CA ARG A 31 -7.41 0.28 -7.53
C ARG A 31 -8.45 -0.13 -6.49
N ALA A 32 -8.01 -0.49 -5.28
CA ALA A 32 -8.91 -0.90 -4.21
C ALA A 32 -9.82 0.26 -3.77
N ALA A 33 -9.28 1.48 -3.76
CA ALA A 33 -10.01 2.74 -3.57
C ALA A 33 -10.74 3.27 -4.84
N ASP A 34 -10.90 2.43 -5.86
CA ASP A 34 -11.56 2.72 -7.15
C ASP A 34 -10.97 3.89 -7.98
N LEU A 35 -9.71 4.25 -7.73
CA LEU A 35 -8.95 5.20 -8.55
C LEU A 35 -8.24 4.46 -9.69
N ARG A 36 -8.86 4.47 -10.87
CA ARG A 36 -8.42 3.67 -12.03
C ARG A 36 -7.73 4.45 -13.14
N ASP A 37 -7.79 5.78 -13.13
CA ASP A 37 -7.11 6.63 -14.11
C ASP A 37 -5.89 7.26 -13.44
N VAL A 38 -4.69 6.73 -13.74
CA VAL A 38 -3.46 7.02 -13.02
C VAL A 38 -2.41 7.57 -13.97
N ILE A 39 -1.82 8.69 -13.57
CA ILE A 39 -0.67 9.30 -14.22
C ILE A 39 0.57 8.92 -13.39
N VAL A 40 1.52 8.21 -13.99
CA VAL A 40 2.79 7.86 -13.35
C VAL A 40 3.83 8.87 -13.81
N VAL A 41 4.30 9.70 -12.88
CA VAL A 41 5.39 10.66 -13.11
C VAL A 41 6.70 9.95 -12.84
N THR A 42 7.54 9.82 -13.87
CA THR A 42 8.81 9.09 -13.79
C THR A 42 10.01 10.03 -13.92
N GLY A 43 11.15 9.63 -13.38
CA GLY A 43 12.43 10.31 -13.64
C GLY A 43 13.04 9.88 -14.99
N PRO A 44 14.34 10.18 -15.22
CA PRO A 44 15.07 9.86 -16.46
C PRO A 44 15.08 8.36 -16.83
N GLU A 45 14.83 7.48 -15.87
CA GLU A 45 14.73 6.02 -16.08
C GLU A 45 13.29 5.56 -16.32
N GLY A 46 12.42 6.44 -16.84
CA GLY A 46 10.99 6.19 -17.00
C GLY A 46 10.63 4.97 -17.83
N GLN A 47 11.50 4.56 -18.77
CA GLN A 47 11.31 3.34 -19.55
C GLN A 47 11.26 2.09 -18.67
N ALA A 48 12.17 1.94 -17.70
CA ALA A 48 12.20 0.77 -16.82
C ALA A 48 10.92 0.69 -15.97
N VAL A 49 10.47 1.82 -15.43
CA VAL A 49 9.22 1.92 -14.66
C VAL A 49 8.02 1.52 -15.53
N ARG A 50 7.97 2.00 -16.78
CA ARG A 50 6.90 1.65 -17.72
C ARG A 50 6.90 0.16 -18.07
N GLU A 51 8.05 -0.44 -18.34
CA GLU A 51 8.16 -1.88 -18.64
C GLU A 51 7.71 -2.74 -17.46
N ALA A 52 8.01 -2.33 -16.22
CA ALA A 52 7.64 -3.10 -15.04
C ALA A 52 6.18 -2.96 -14.61
N LEU A 53 5.57 -1.78 -14.82
CA LEU A 53 4.18 -1.52 -14.45
C LEU A 53 3.19 -1.86 -15.58
N GLY A 54 3.62 -1.82 -16.84
CA GLY A 54 2.81 -2.11 -18.01
C GLY A 54 1.90 -0.95 -18.41
N ASP A 55 0.75 -1.25 -19.02
CA ASP A 55 -0.28 -0.27 -19.40
C ASP A 55 -1.42 -0.15 -18.38
N GLY A 56 -1.45 -1.05 -17.40
CA GLY A 56 -2.48 -1.15 -16.36
C GLY A 56 -3.69 -2.01 -16.72
N GLU A 57 -3.80 -2.55 -17.94
CA GLU A 57 -4.98 -3.31 -18.36
C GLU A 57 -5.21 -4.54 -17.45
N GLY A 58 -4.13 -5.25 -17.10
CA GLY A 58 -4.17 -6.38 -16.18
C GLY A 58 -4.63 -6.03 -14.75
N LEU A 59 -4.63 -4.74 -14.39
CA LEU A 59 -5.16 -4.23 -13.12
C LEU A 59 -6.56 -3.62 -13.29
N GLY A 60 -7.10 -3.54 -14.51
CA GLY A 60 -8.33 -2.81 -14.81
C GLY A 60 -8.17 -1.29 -14.65
N MET A 61 -6.97 -0.78 -14.90
CA MET A 61 -6.57 0.62 -14.77
C MET A 61 -6.11 1.18 -16.11
N ARG A 62 -6.15 2.51 -16.26
CA ARG A 62 -5.53 3.25 -17.35
C ARG A 62 -4.29 3.95 -16.80
N LEU A 63 -3.10 3.53 -17.23
CA LEU A 63 -1.85 4.18 -16.86
C LEU A 63 -1.40 5.12 -17.99
N THR A 64 -1.08 6.36 -17.62
CA THR A 64 -0.38 7.29 -18.51
C THR A 64 0.96 7.66 -17.89
N TYR A 65 2.03 7.62 -18.68
CA TYR A 65 3.38 7.92 -18.20
C TYR A 65 3.78 9.32 -18.62
N VAL A 66 4.32 10.09 -17.67
CA VAL A 66 4.86 11.42 -17.91
C VAL A 66 6.27 11.45 -17.36
N GLU A 67 7.24 11.61 -18.26
CA GLU A 67 8.64 11.72 -17.88
C GLU A 67 8.96 13.15 -17.41
N SER A 68 9.73 13.23 -16.34
CA SER A 68 10.20 14.46 -15.73
C SER A 68 11.72 14.60 -15.90
N GLU A 69 12.15 15.76 -16.41
CA GLU A 69 13.57 16.15 -16.48
C GLU A 69 14.11 16.69 -15.15
N GLY A 70 13.57 16.18 -14.03
CA GLY A 70 14.07 16.42 -12.69
C GLY A 70 13.17 17.22 -11.76
N GLY A 71 11.95 17.58 -12.16
CA GLY A 71 10.92 18.21 -11.30
C GLY A 71 9.49 17.90 -11.73
N PHE A 72 8.49 18.28 -10.93
CA PHE A 72 7.09 17.94 -11.25
C PHE A 72 6.71 18.48 -12.65
N PRO A 73 6.21 17.65 -13.58
CA PRO A 73 6.00 18.04 -14.98
C PRO A 73 4.69 18.83 -15.14
N VAL A 74 4.65 20.05 -14.60
CA VAL A 74 3.47 20.91 -14.49
C VAL A 74 2.75 21.07 -15.82
N ARG A 75 3.46 21.45 -16.89
CA ARG A 75 2.85 21.74 -18.21
C ARG A 75 2.09 20.55 -18.78
N GLN A 76 2.68 19.35 -18.68
CA GLN A 76 2.05 18.11 -19.15
C GLN A 76 0.83 17.77 -18.29
N LEU A 77 0.93 17.98 -16.98
CA LEU A 77 -0.13 17.67 -16.03
C LEU A 77 -1.31 18.66 -16.11
N GLU A 78 -1.07 19.94 -16.38
CA GLU A 78 -2.13 20.95 -16.62
C GLU A 78 -3.04 20.56 -17.79
N ALA A 79 -2.47 19.94 -18.83
CA ALA A 79 -3.24 19.45 -19.97
C ALA A 79 -4.08 18.20 -19.66
N MET A 80 -3.84 17.55 -18.51
CA MET A 80 -4.46 16.27 -18.14
C MET A 80 -5.32 16.36 -16.87
N LEU A 81 -5.10 17.35 -16.01
CA LEU A 81 -5.71 17.50 -14.70
C LEU A 81 -6.62 18.73 -14.68
N HIS A 82 -7.89 18.54 -15.07
CA HIS A 82 -8.89 19.62 -15.15
C HIS A 82 -9.79 19.71 -13.91
N GLY A 83 -9.60 18.85 -12.92
CA GLY A 83 -10.39 18.81 -11.70
C GLY A 83 -9.56 18.28 -10.54
N PRO A 84 -10.18 18.05 -9.38
CA PRO A 84 -9.47 17.54 -8.21
C PRO A 84 -8.75 16.23 -8.54
N PHE A 85 -7.54 16.07 -8.02
CA PHE A 85 -6.68 14.91 -8.25
C PHE A 85 -5.95 14.51 -6.96
N LEU A 86 -5.58 13.25 -6.88
CA LEU A 86 -4.80 12.72 -5.75
C LEU A 86 -3.33 12.63 -6.17
N VAL A 87 -2.40 12.97 -5.28
CA VAL A 87 -0.97 12.72 -5.44
C VAL A 87 -0.52 11.74 -4.37
N ALA A 88 0.19 10.70 -4.77
CA ALA A 88 0.78 9.71 -3.86
C ALA A 88 2.24 9.44 -4.26
N GLU A 89 3.12 9.36 -3.26
CA GLU A 89 4.53 9.06 -3.48
C GLU A 89 4.79 7.55 -3.60
N GLY A 90 5.55 7.15 -4.61
CA GLY A 90 5.76 5.74 -4.98
C GLY A 90 6.57 4.93 -3.98
N ASN A 91 7.25 5.59 -3.03
CA ASN A 91 8.02 4.97 -1.95
C ASN A 91 7.22 4.81 -0.64
N TYR A 92 5.94 5.21 -0.62
CA TYR A 92 5.05 4.98 0.52
C TYR A 92 4.18 3.73 0.31
N VAL A 93 4.05 2.95 1.38
CA VAL A 93 2.99 1.94 1.53
C VAL A 93 1.80 2.62 2.19
N LEU A 94 0.64 2.53 1.57
CA LEU A 94 -0.58 3.20 2.04
C LEU A 94 -1.72 2.20 2.19
N ASP A 95 -2.50 2.39 3.27
CA ASP A 95 -3.79 1.76 3.47
C ASP A 95 -4.83 2.35 2.51
N GLU A 96 -5.68 1.51 1.93
CA GLU A 96 -6.74 1.92 1.00
C GLU A 96 -7.67 2.99 1.60
N ARG A 97 -7.93 2.91 2.90
CA ARG A 97 -8.81 3.83 3.62
C ARG A 97 -8.29 5.26 3.61
N ILE A 98 -6.97 5.46 3.59
CA ILE A 98 -6.36 6.80 3.51
C ILE A 98 -6.67 7.43 2.15
N ILE A 99 -6.55 6.63 1.08
CA ILE A 99 -6.83 7.06 -0.29
C ILE A 99 -8.32 7.35 -0.46
N GLU A 100 -9.20 6.49 0.04
CA GLU A 100 -10.66 6.68 0.00
C GLU A 100 -11.06 8.00 0.68
N ARG A 101 -10.58 8.23 1.91
CA ARG A 101 -10.91 9.44 2.67
C ARG A 101 -10.39 10.73 2.01
N LEU A 102 -9.20 10.69 1.39
CA LEU A 102 -8.70 11.80 0.57
C LEU A 102 -9.55 12.01 -0.69
N ALA A 103 -9.98 10.94 -1.35
CA ALA A 103 -10.78 11.01 -2.58
C ALA A 103 -12.22 11.50 -2.35
N GLU A 104 -12.79 11.25 -1.17
CA GLU A 104 -14.13 11.72 -0.76
C GLU A 104 -14.14 13.19 -0.27
N GLY A 105 -12.99 13.70 0.19
CA GLY A 105 -12.90 15.05 0.76
C GLY A 105 -13.22 16.18 -0.23
N GLU A 106 -13.44 17.38 0.30
CA GLU A 106 -13.60 18.61 -0.48
C GLU A 106 -12.31 19.45 -0.43
N GLY A 107 -12.13 20.32 -1.43
CA GLY A 107 -10.96 21.19 -1.51
C GLY A 107 -9.64 20.42 -1.66
N MET A 108 -8.58 20.99 -1.09
CA MET A 108 -7.25 20.37 -1.00
C MET A 108 -7.02 19.83 0.40
N ALA A 109 -6.27 18.72 0.51
CA ALA A 109 -6.01 18.08 1.79
C ALA A 109 -4.66 17.37 1.79
N ILE A 110 -4.02 17.29 2.95
CA ILE A 110 -2.78 16.52 3.16
C ILE A 110 -3.05 15.47 4.24
N ALA A 111 -2.72 14.21 3.96
CA ALA A 111 -2.80 13.16 4.95
C ALA A 111 -1.57 13.20 5.88
N TYR A 112 -1.84 13.18 7.19
CA TYR A 112 -0.81 13.13 8.22
C TYR A 112 -1.23 12.18 9.35
N ASP A 113 -0.30 11.74 10.18
CA ASP A 113 -0.55 10.91 11.37
C ASP A 113 -0.06 11.64 12.62
N SER A 114 -1.00 12.11 13.45
CA SER A 114 -0.69 12.80 14.72
C SER A 114 0.03 11.94 15.76
N ARG A 115 0.01 10.61 15.59
CA ARG A 115 0.68 9.67 16.51
C ARG A 115 2.15 9.46 16.16
N ALA A 116 2.58 9.86 14.96
CA ALA A 116 3.91 9.64 14.45
C ALA A 116 4.77 10.91 14.51
N LYS A 117 6.07 10.73 14.79
CA LYS A 117 7.05 11.82 14.93
C LYS A 117 8.28 11.69 14.02
N GLU A 118 8.27 10.69 13.14
CA GLU A 118 9.37 10.44 12.21
C GLU A 118 9.01 10.93 10.80
N GLY A 119 10.00 11.39 10.04
CA GLY A 119 9.81 11.91 8.68
C GLY A 119 9.40 13.39 8.65
N VAL A 120 8.89 13.84 7.51
CA VAL A 120 8.43 15.23 7.33
C VAL A 120 7.25 15.48 8.26
N GLN A 121 7.38 16.48 9.12
CA GLN A 121 6.36 16.88 10.08
C GLN A 121 5.38 17.88 9.47
N VAL A 122 4.11 17.75 9.85
CA VAL A 122 2.99 18.59 9.42
C VAL A 122 2.53 19.39 10.63
N ALA A 123 2.53 20.72 10.52
CA ALA A 123 1.96 21.62 11.51
C ALA A 123 0.50 21.92 11.16
N VAL A 124 -0.38 21.86 12.16
CA VAL A 124 -1.83 21.96 11.99
C VAL A 124 -2.42 23.00 12.95
N GLU A 125 -3.22 23.92 12.42
CA GLU A 125 -3.97 24.91 13.19
C GLU A 125 -5.40 24.96 12.66
N ASP A 126 -6.40 24.87 13.55
CA ASP A 126 -7.82 24.88 13.21
C ASP A 126 -8.23 23.90 12.08
N GLY A 127 -7.62 22.71 12.05
CA GLY A 127 -7.88 21.67 11.05
C GLY A 127 -7.28 21.95 9.67
N LYS A 128 -6.41 22.96 9.55
CA LYS A 128 -5.67 23.29 8.33
C LYS A 128 -4.18 23.05 8.53
N VAL A 129 -3.51 22.63 7.46
CA VAL A 129 -2.06 22.52 7.44
C VAL A 129 -1.47 23.91 7.27
N THR A 130 -0.58 24.31 8.18
CA THR A 130 0.08 25.63 8.17
C THR A 130 1.53 25.55 7.70
N ALA A 131 2.19 24.41 7.89
CA ALA A 131 3.54 24.17 7.41
C ALA A 131 3.86 22.68 7.25
N LEU A 132 4.80 22.38 6.36
CA LEU A 132 5.54 21.12 6.35
C LEU A 132 7.00 21.43 6.69
N SER A 133 7.58 20.69 7.63
CA SER A 133 8.97 20.89 8.03
C SER A 133 9.67 19.56 8.35
N PRO A 134 11.00 19.46 8.25
CA PRO A 134 11.69 18.21 8.58
C PRO A 134 11.69 17.82 10.06
N SER A 135 11.38 18.74 10.99
CA SER A 135 11.73 18.56 12.41
C SER A 135 10.67 18.97 13.43
N ALA A 136 9.67 19.78 13.06
CA ALA A 136 8.64 20.25 13.98
C ALA A 136 7.24 20.25 13.35
N GLY A 137 6.27 19.73 14.10
CA GLY A 137 4.87 19.67 13.71
C GLY A 137 4.05 18.82 14.68
N ASP A 138 2.78 18.68 14.36
CA ASP A 138 1.75 18.00 15.15
C ASP A 138 1.57 16.53 14.72
N GLY A 139 2.26 16.08 13.66
CA GLY A 139 2.33 14.70 13.23
C GLY A 139 3.16 14.52 11.96
N ALA A 140 3.27 13.28 11.48
CA ALA A 140 4.08 12.96 10.31
C ALA A 140 3.25 12.93 9.02
N TYR A 141 3.81 13.46 7.92
CA TYR A 141 3.23 13.39 6.59
C TYR A 141 3.24 11.95 6.05
N VAL A 142 2.09 11.54 5.52
CA VAL A 142 1.80 10.15 5.16
C VAL A 142 2.09 9.85 3.68
N GLY A 143 2.60 10.79 2.89
CA GLY A 143 2.99 10.54 1.49
C GLY A 143 1.84 10.61 0.48
N ALA A 144 0.69 11.17 0.88
CA ALA A 144 -0.46 11.37 0.00
C ALA A 144 -1.19 12.70 0.28
N SER A 145 -1.70 13.32 -0.79
CA SER A 145 -2.46 14.57 -0.74
C SER A 145 -3.54 14.61 -1.83
N ARG A 146 -4.58 15.41 -1.59
CA ARG A 146 -5.58 15.80 -2.58
C ARG A 146 -5.30 17.23 -3.01
N CYS A 147 -5.21 17.45 -4.31
CA CYS A 147 -4.87 18.73 -4.91
C CYS A 147 -5.97 19.20 -5.88
N LEU A 148 -6.00 20.51 -6.12
CA LEU A 148 -6.77 21.14 -7.18
C LEU A 148 -5.82 21.64 -8.28
N PRO A 149 -6.29 21.78 -9.54
CA PRO A 149 -5.43 22.25 -10.64
C PRO A 149 -4.69 23.55 -10.35
N ASP A 150 -5.29 24.45 -9.57
CA ASP A 150 -4.74 25.76 -9.20
C ASP A 150 -3.39 25.67 -8.47
N VAL A 151 -3.06 24.54 -7.83
CA VAL A 151 -1.78 24.36 -7.14
C VAL A 151 -0.62 24.02 -8.08
N LEU A 152 -0.91 23.53 -9.29
CA LEU A 152 0.09 23.00 -10.22
C LEU A 152 1.25 23.98 -10.50
N PRO A 153 1.04 25.30 -10.67
CA PRO A 153 2.14 26.24 -10.90
C PRO A 153 3.16 26.31 -9.76
N LEU A 154 2.80 25.94 -8.54
CA LEU A 154 3.71 25.91 -7.38
C LEU A 154 4.47 24.59 -7.24
N LEU A 155 4.18 23.61 -8.11
CA LEU A 155 4.76 22.28 -8.00
C LEU A 155 5.97 22.04 -8.90
N GLU A 156 6.40 23.00 -9.73
CA GLU A 156 7.44 22.82 -10.77
C GLU A 156 8.85 22.44 -10.26
N GLY A 157 9.07 22.40 -8.95
CA GLY A 157 10.37 22.08 -8.35
C GLY A 157 10.76 20.58 -8.40
N ARG A 158 12.03 20.33 -8.05
CA ARG A 158 12.64 18.99 -8.02
C ARG A 158 12.23 18.15 -6.83
N ASP A 159 12.03 18.81 -5.69
CA ASP A 159 11.70 18.17 -4.43
C ASP A 159 10.20 18.37 -4.15
N TRP A 160 9.45 17.27 -4.20
CA TRP A 160 8.02 17.25 -3.91
C TRP A 160 7.71 17.83 -2.53
N GLY A 161 8.49 17.49 -1.50
CA GLY A 161 8.24 17.96 -0.14
C GLY A 161 8.40 19.48 -0.03
N ALA A 162 9.42 20.04 -0.68
CA ALA A 162 9.62 21.49 -0.75
C ALA A 162 8.50 22.20 -1.52
N CYS A 163 8.08 21.64 -2.66
CA CYS A 163 6.99 22.19 -3.46
C CYS A 163 5.66 22.18 -2.69
N LEU A 164 5.36 21.08 -2.01
CA LEU A 164 4.16 20.97 -1.18
C LEU A 164 4.19 21.95 0.00
N ALA A 165 5.36 22.15 0.62
CA ALA A 165 5.54 23.15 1.66
C ALA A 165 5.33 24.59 1.16
N GLU A 166 5.74 24.90 -0.07
CA GLU A 166 5.45 26.19 -0.71
C GLU A 166 3.96 26.34 -1.02
N ALA A 167 3.32 25.29 -1.55
CA ALA A 167 1.89 25.28 -1.83
C ALA A 167 1.06 25.55 -0.58
N VAL A 168 1.40 24.94 0.55
CA VAL A 168 0.74 25.16 1.85
C VAL A 168 0.81 26.61 2.32
N ARG A 169 1.85 27.37 1.95
CA ARG A 169 1.94 28.81 2.31
C ARG A 169 1.03 29.69 1.47
N ARG A 170 0.53 29.19 0.34
CA ARG A 170 -0.24 29.97 -0.65
C ARG A 170 -1.70 29.55 -0.72
N PHE A 171 -1.99 28.31 -0.36
CA PHE A 171 -3.28 27.69 -0.49
C PHE A 171 -3.70 27.00 0.79
N ASP A 172 -5.03 26.94 1.01
CA ASP A 172 -5.60 26.22 2.14
C ASP A 172 -5.62 24.71 1.87
N PHE A 173 -4.92 23.96 2.70
CA PHE A 173 -5.00 22.50 2.77
C PHE A 173 -5.65 22.07 4.07
N ALA A 174 -6.72 21.28 4.00
CA ALA A 174 -7.25 20.61 5.17
C ALA A 174 -6.26 19.55 5.69
N ALA A 175 -6.16 19.44 7.01
CA ALA A 175 -5.37 18.39 7.65
C ALA A 175 -6.23 17.13 7.82
N LEU A 176 -5.89 16.07 7.09
CA LEU A 176 -6.56 14.78 7.21
C LEU A 176 -5.75 13.87 8.13
N ASP A 177 -6.17 13.75 9.39
CA ASP A 177 -5.51 12.87 10.35
C ASP A 177 -5.92 11.41 10.10
N VAL A 178 -4.96 10.57 9.77
CA VAL A 178 -5.20 9.14 9.55
C VAL A 178 -5.54 8.40 10.86
N ALA A 179 -5.25 8.99 12.02
CA ALA A 179 -5.62 8.46 13.32
C ALA A 179 -7.15 8.46 13.56
N ASP A 180 -7.88 9.39 12.92
CA ASP A 180 -9.32 9.56 13.06
C ASP A 180 -10.13 8.63 12.12
N ILE A 181 -9.46 7.94 11.20
CA ILE A 181 -10.10 6.99 10.28
C ILE A 181 -10.56 5.75 11.06
N GLU A 182 -11.82 5.32 10.85
CA GLU A 182 -12.40 4.16 11.53
C GLU A 182 -11.48 2.92 11.41
N PRO A 183 -10.99 2.39 12.54
CA PRO A 183 -10.01 1.31 12.52
C PRO A 183 -10.62 -0.06 12.18
N TYR A 184 -11.94 -0.23 12.18
CA TYR A 184 -12.54 -1.53 11.94
C TYR A 184 -12.39 -1.99 10.48
N VAL A 185 -11.73 -3.14 10.29
CA VAL A 185 -11.58 -3.80 8.98
C VAL A 185 -12.41 -5.08 8.97
N ALA A 186 -13.48 -5.08 8.18
CA ALA A 186 -14.44 -6.19 8.12
C ALA A 186 -13.82 -7.50 7.63
N GLU A 187 -12.91 -7.45 6.65
CA GLU A 187 -12.26 -8.64 6.05
C GLU A 187 -11.52 -9.51 7.09
N ILE A 188 -10.92 -8.86 8.08
CA ILE A 188 -10.14 -9.50 9.14
C ILE A 188 -10.84 -9.49 10.50
N ARG A 189 -12.01 -8.84 10.60
CA ARG A 189 -12.87 -8.74 11.79
C ARG A 189 -12.14 -8.18 13.01
N ARG A 190 -11.30 -7.16 12.79
CA ARG A 190 -10.45 -6.51 13.82
C ARG A 190 -10.45 -5.00 13.66
N LYS A 191 -10.18 -4.31 14.77
CA LYS A 191 -9.78 -2.91 14.75
C LYS A 191 -8.26 -2.84 14.56
N LEU A 192 -7.83 -2.25 13.46
CA LEU A 192 -6.44 -1.99 13.14
C LEU A 192 -6.31 -0.54 12.69
N PRO A 193 -5.35 0.22 13.27
CA PRO A 193 -5.06 1.56 12.78
C PRO A 193 -4.70 1.49 11.30
N THR A 194 -4.97 2.56 10.57
CA THR A 194 -4.50 2.74 9.20
C THR A 194 -3.00 2.57 9.14
N LEU A 195 -2.53 1.74 8.21
CA LEU A 195 -1.12 1.49 8.01
C LEU A 195 -0.57 2.46 6.96
N TRP A 196 0.53 3.11 7.30
CA TRP A 196 1.37 3.74 6.30
C TRP A 196 2.84 3.53 6.67
N PHE A 197 3.72 3.55 5.66
CA PHE A 197 5.16 3.39 5.89
C PHE A 197 5.95 3.97 4.72
N ARG A 198 6.96 4.79 5.00
CA ARG A 198 7.92 5.28 3.99
C ARG A 198 9.08 4.29 3.86
N ILE A 199 9.41 3.88 2.63
CA ILE A 199 10.48 2.91 2.37
C ILE A 199 11.55 3.58 1.50
N GLU A 200 12.72 3.82 2.10
CA GLU A 200 13.88 4.40 1.41
C GLU A 200 15.01 3.39 1.27
N SER A 201 14.92 2.26 1.98
CA SER A 201 15.94 1.22 2.02
C SER A 201 15.35 -0.18 2.11
N GLN A 202 16.19 -1.19 1.86
CA GLN A 202 15.80 -2.59 2.08
C GLN A 202 15.51 -2.89 3.56
N GLU A 203 16.15 -2.19 4.49
CA GLU A 203 15.87 -2.32 5.92
C GLU A 203 14.46 -1.83 6.27
N ASP A 204 14.01 -0.73 5.65
CA ASP A 204 12.64 -0.23 5.78
C ASP A 204 11.62 -1.24 5.26
N ALA A 205 11.92 -1.86 4.11
CA ALA A 205 11.08 -2.90 3.55
C ALA A 205 10.94 -4.10 4.51
N GLU A 206 12.03 -4.54 5.16
CA GLU A 206 11.99 -5.60 6.17
C GLU A 206 11.23 -5.20 7.45
N ARG A 207 11.34 -3.94 7.89
CA ARG A 207 10.53 -3.40 8.99
C ARG A 207 9.04 -3.41 8.63
N CYS A 208 8.69 -2.88 7.47
CA CYS A 208 7.32 -2.83 6.96
C CYS A 208 6.74 -4.24 6.77
N LYS A 209 7.52 -5.18 6.25
CA LYS A 209 7.13 -6.60 6.08
C LYS A 209 6.73 -7.24 7.40
N ARG A 210 7.49 -7.00 8.47
CA ARG A 210 7.14 -7.51 9.81
C ARG A 210 5.79 -6.97 10.29
N ILE A 211 5.54 -5.67 10.09
CA ILE A 211 4.26 -5.02 10.45
C ILE A 211 3.11 -5.64 9.64
N LEU A 212 3.28 -5.78 8.32
CA LEU A 212 2.27 -6.37 7.42
C LEU A 212 1.91 -7.81 7.81
N VAL A 213 2.91 -8.67 8.03
CA VAL A 213 2.69 -10.08 8.39
C VAL A 213 1.96 -10.20 9.72
N GLN A 214 2.33 -9.38 10.71
CA GLN A 214 1.64 -9.37 12.01
C GLN A 214 0.21 -8.82 11.91
N GLY A 215 -0.01 -7.82 11.06
CA GLY A 215 -1.32 -7.21 10.80
C GLY A 215 -2.29 -8.10 10.02
N ALA A 216 -1.79 -8.97 9.14
CA ALA A 216 -2.59 -9.79 8.22
C ALA A 216 -3.42 -10.91 8.89
N GLN A 217 -3.27 -11.13 10.19
CA GLN A 217 -4.00 -12.16 10.94
C GLN A 217 -5.49 -11.79 11.11
N LYS A 218 -6.38 -12.65 10.59
CA LYS A 218 -7.83 -12.60 10.87
C LYS A 218 -8.12 -12.93 12.34
N ARG A 219 -9.14 -12.30 12.92
CA ARG A 219 -9.66 -12.73 14.23
C ARG A 219 -10.38 -14.07 14.06
N THR A 220 -9.82 -15.09 14.67
CA THR A 220 -10.42 -16.42 14.81
C THR A 220 -10.92 -16.60 16.25
N LEU A 221 -12.06 -17.28 16.42
CA LEU A 221 -12.60 -17.61 17.74
C LEU A 221 -11.92 -18.87 18.32
N ASP A 222 -11.28 -19.69 17.47
CA ASP A 222 -10.64 -20.94 17.87
C ASP A 222 -9.33 -20.71 18.61
N VAL A 223 -9.25 -21.27 19.83
CA VAL A 223 -8.05 -21.25 20.69
C VAL A 223 -6.86 -21.90 19.97
N LEU A 224 -7.08 -23.03 19.28
CA LEU A 224 -6.02 -23.70 18.51
C LEU A 224 -5.49 -22.82 17.37
N ALA A 225 -6.39 -22.21 16.60
CA ALA A 225 -5.98 -21.31 15.52
C ALA A 225 -5.22 -20.08 16.05
N TRP A 226 -5.66 -19.54 17.19
CA TRP A 226 -5.07 -18.33 17.77
C TRP A 226 -3.70 -18.56 18.42
N TYR A 227 -3.52 -19.66 19.15
CA TYR A 227 -2.29 -19.91 19.92
C TYR A 227 -1.29 -20.81 19.21
N PHE A 228 -1.73 -21.77 18.41
CA PHE A 228 -0.83 -22.71 17.72
C PHE A 228 -0.61 -22.35 16.26
N ASN A 229 -1.69 -22.17 15.49
CA ASN A 229 -1.53 -21.96 14.04
C ASN A 229 -0.95 -20.57 13.75
N ARG A 230 -1.46 -19.51 14.39
CA ARG A 230 -1.05 -18.13 14.12
C ARG A 230 0.48 -17.89 14.16
N PRO A 231 1.23 -18.31 15.20
CA PRO A 231 2.69 -18.16 15.20
C PRO A 231 3.37 -18.88 14.03
N ILE A 232 2.95 -20.10 13.72
CA ILE A 232 3.49 -20.91 12.63
C ILE A 232 3.17 -20.25 11.30
N GLU A 233 1.90 -19.91 11.07
CA GLU A 233 1.45 -19.25 9.85
C GLU A 233 2.18 -17.91 9.63
N ASN A 234 2.38 -17.11 10.68
CA ASN A 234 3.11 -15.85 10.56
C ASN A 234 4.58 -16.08 10.21
N TRP A 235 5.23 -17.05 10.85
CA TRP A 235 6.61 -17.42 10.55
C TRP A 235 6.75 -17.91 9.10
N VAL A 236 5.88 -18.82 8.68
CA VAL A 236 5.86 -19.34 7.31
C VAL A 236 5.61 -18.21 6.32
N THR A 237 4.56 -17.40 6.54
CA THR A 237 4.21 -16.25 5.67
C THR A 237 5.40 -15.29 5.54
N TYR A 238 6.09 -14.96 6.64
CA TYR A 238 7.24 -14.06 6.61
C TYR A 238 8.36 -14.58 5.69
N HIS A 239 8.63 -15.89 5.69
CA HIS A 239 9.70 -16.47 4.85
C HIS A 239 9.28 -16.69 3.40
N ILE A 240 8.01 -17.03 3.14
CA ILE A 240 7.52 -17.30 1.78
C ILE A 240 7.04 -16.04 1.06
N ALA A 241 6.84 -14.92 1.77
CA ALA A 241 6.34 -13.68 1.21
C ALA A 241 7.19 -13.16 0.04
N ASP A 242 8.51 -13.30 0.07
CA ASP A 242 9.38 -12.80 -1.00
C ASP A 242 9.50 -13.75 -2.19
N LEU A 243 9.05 -15.00 -2.02
CA LEU A 243 9.05 -15.98 -3.09
C LEU A 243 7.97 -15.65 -4.13
N PRO A 244 8.13 -16.07 -5.39
CA PRO A 244 7.13 -15.91 -6.45
C PRO A 244 5.91 -16.84 -6.27
N ILE A 245 5.52 -17.14 -5.02
CA ILE A 245 4.32 -17.92 -4.69
C ILE A 245 3.14 -16.96 -4.64
N THR A 246 2.17 -17.15 -5.54
CA THR A 246 0.92 -16.39 -5.53
C THR A 246 -0.07 -16.98 -4.51
N PRO A 247 -1.04 -16.20 -3.99
CA PRO A 247 -2.09 -16.74 -3.12
C PRO A 247 -2.82 -17.93 -3.75
N ASN A 248 -3.18 -17.83 -5.03
CA ASN A 248 -3.86 -18.91 -5.75
C ASN A 248 -3.00 -20.18 -5.88
N LEU A 249 -1.68 -20.03 -6.07
CA LEU A 249 -0.77 -21.17 -6.07
C LEU A 249 -0.71 -21.80 -4.68
N MET A 250 -0.71 -20.99 -3.62
CA MET A 250 -0.77 -21.49 -2.24
C MET A 250 -2.04 -22.32 -2.01
N SER A 251 -3.22 -21.83 -2.43
CA SER A 251 -4.47 -22.59 -2.33
C SER A 251 -4.41 -23.92 -3.10
N LEU A 252 -3.83 -23.92 -4.32
CA LEU A 252 -3.64 -25.15 -5.11
C LEU A 252 -2.73 -26.16 -4.40
N LEU A 253 -1.63 -25.70 -3.80
CA LEU A 253 -0.73 -26.54 -3.01
C LEU A 253 -1.46 -27.13 -1.80
N THR A 254 -2.27 -26.33 -1.09
CA THR A 254 -3.09 -26.80 0.03
C THR A 254 -4.05 -27.90 -0.40
N TYR A 255 -4.75 -27.73 -1.54
CA TYR A 255 -5.61 -28.78 -2.08
C TYR A 255 -4.85 -30.05 -2.47
N GLY A 256 -3.67 -29.92 -3.07
CA GLY A 256 -2.80 -31.06 -3.39
C GLY A 256 -2.45 -31.89 -2.14
N VAL A 257 -2.08 -31.23 -1.04
CA VAL A 257 -1.81 -31.91 0.23
C VAL A 257 -3.07 -32.53 0.83
N ALA A 258 -4.23 -31.86 0.73
CA ALA A 258 -5.51 -32.40 1.21
C ALA A 258 -5.94 -33.67 0.45
N PHE A 259 -5.73 -33.75 -0.86
CA PHE A 259 -5.96 -34.97 -1.63
C PHE A 259 -5.01 -36.10 -1.22
N LEU A 260 -3.74 -35.78 -0.95
CA LEU A 260 -2.79 -36.76 -0.42
C LEU A 260 -3.23 -37.29 0.96
N VAL A 261 -3.69 -36.42 1.87
CA VAL A 261 -4.27 -36.83 3.15
C VAL A 261 -5.42 -37.81 2.95
N THR A 262 -6.33 -37.50 2.02
CA THR A 262 -7.48 -38.36 1.70
C THR A 262 -7.01 -39.73 1.19
N PHE A 263 -6.02 -39.77 0.29
CA PHE A 263 -5.44 -41.01 -0.20
C PHE A 263 -4.78 -41.86 0.92
N LEU A 264 -4.06 -41.22 1.84
CA LEU A 264 -3.43 -41.90 2.98
C LEU A 264 -4.47 -42.50 3.94
N LEU A 265 -5.57 -41.79 4.20
CA LEU A 265 -6.69 -42.32 4.98
C LEU A 265 -7.30 -43.55 4.32
N LEU A 266 -7.57 -43.49 3.01
CA LEU A 266 -8.12 -44.61 2.25
C LEU A 266 -7.17 -45.82 2.20
N SER A 267 -5.86 -45.57 2.20
CA SER A 267 -4.82 -46.60 2.23
C SER A 267 -4.56 -47.18 3.63
N GLY A 268 -5.31 -46.74 4.65
CA GLY A 268 -5.18 -47.20 6.04
C GLY A 268 -3.99 -46.60 6.80
N GLN A 269 -3.27 -45.63 6.23
CA GLN A 269 -2.12 -44.98 6.86
C GLN A 269 -2.57 -43.81 7.76
N LEU A 270 -3.20 -44.14 8.88
CA LEU A 270 -3.89 -43.16 9.73
C LEU A 270 -2.95 -42.13 10.38
N LEU A 271 -1.78 -42.55 10.87
CA LEU A 271 -0.83 -41.65 11.54
C LEU A 271 -0.30 -40.53 10.60
N PRO A 272 0.31 -40.83 9.44
CA PRO A 272 0.79 -39.78 8.54
C PRO A 272 -0.34 -38.93 7.98
N ALA A 273 -1.52 -39.52 7.73
CA ALA A 273 -2.70 -38.76 7.34
C ALA A 273 -3.14 -37.73 8.41
N SER A 274 -3.11 -38.14 9.68
CA SER A 274 -3.48 -37.26 10.79
C SER A 274 -2.47 -36.12 10.98
N LEU A 275 -1.17 -36.39 10.84
CA LEU A 275 -0.14 -35.35 10.92
C LEU A 275 -0.24 -34.35 9.75
N LEU A 276 -0.49 -34.84 8.54
CA LEU A 276 -0.64 -33.99 7.37
C LEU A 276 -1.95 -33.18 7.40
N SER A 277 -3.03 -33.68 8.01
CA SER A 277 -4.27 -32.90 8.14
C SER A 277 -4.09 -31.68 9.05
N PHE A 278 -3.26 -31.77 10.10
CA PHE A 278 -2.83 -30.60 10.87
C PHE A 278 -2.05 -29.60 10.01
N ALA A 279 -1.16 -30.09 9.13
CA ALA A 279 -0.43 -29.22 8.21
C ALA A 279 -1.37 -28.50 7.23
N VAL A 280 -2.37 -29.21 6.66
CA VAL A 280 -3.40 -28.61 5.80
C VAL A 280 -4.16 -27.51 6.54
N ASN A 281 -4.50 -27.72 7.81
CA ASN A 281 -5.20 -26.73 8.62
C ASN A 281 -4.38 -25.43 8.80
N VAL A 282 -3.05 -25.52 8.92
CA VAL A 282 -2.15 -24.37 8.94
C VAL A 282 -2.03 -23.74 7.55
N MET A 283 -1.91 -24.56 6.50
CA MET A 283 -1.75 -24.09 5.11
C MET A 283 -2.97 -23.33 4.58
N ASP A 284 -4.18 -23.69 5.04
CA ASP A 284 -5.44 -23.02 4.70
C ASP A 284 -5.48 -21.54 5.15
N GLY A 285 -4.69 -21.16 6.17
CA GLY A 285 -4.55 -19.76 6.59
C GLY A 285 -3.53 -18.96 5.78
N LEU A 286 -2.64 -19.63 5.03
CA LEU A 286 -1.48 -18.99 4.40
C LEU A 286 -1.83 -18.21 3.13
N ASP A 287 -2.78 -18.69 2.32
CA ASP A 287 -3.15 -18.05 1.06
C ASP A 287 -3.74 -16.66 1.27
N GLY A 288 -4.70 -16.52 2.20
CA GLY A 288 -5.30 -15.25 2.55
C GLY A 288 -4.28 -14.31 3.19
N LYS A 289 -3.36 -14.81 4.02
CA LYS A 289 -2.29 -13.99 4.60
C LYS A 289 -1.35 -13.49 3.52
N LEU A 290 -0.93 -14.37 2.60
CA LEU A 290 -0.13 -13.99 1.45
C LEU A 290 -0.83 -12.94 0.59
N ALA A 291 -2.13 -13.09 0.33
CA ALA A 291 -2.90 -12.11 -0.43
C ALA A 291 -2.85 -10.72 0.22
N ARG A 292 -3.11 -10.63 1.53
CA ARG A 292 -3.05 -9.36 2.29
C ARG A 292 -1.64 -8.78 2.35
N VAL A 293 -0.66 -9.60 2.70
CA VAL A 293 0.74 -9.17 2.86
C VAL A 293 1.31 -8.70 1.53
N LYS A 294 0.97 -9.32 0.40
CA LYS A 294 1.39 -8.89 -0.95
C LYS A 294 0.57 -7.74 -1.53
N GLY A 295 -0.49 -7.28 -0.87
CA GLY A 295 -1.40 -6.27 -1.41
C GLY A 295 -2.21 -6.78 -2.62
N MET A 296 -2.37 -8.10 -2.73
CA MET A 296 -3.09 -8.79 -3.80
C MET A 296 -4.46 -9.29 -3.34
N ALA A 297 -4.96 -8.83 -2.19
CA ALA A 297 -6.29 -9.16 -1.73
C ALA A 297 -7.33 -8.74 -2.79
N THR A 298 -8.26 -9.63 -3.09
CA THR A 298 -9.37 -9.37 -4.01
C THR A 298 -10.68 -9.59 -3.28
N LYS A 299 -11.74 -8.86 -3.66
CA LYS A 299 -13.07 -9.05 -3.06
C LYS A 299 -13.70 -10.42 -3.36
N LEU A 300 -13.11 -11.22 -4.25
CA LEU A 300 -13.64 -12.47 -4.79
C LEU A 300 -12.92 -13.73 -4.28
N GLY A 301 -11.78 -13.59 -3.60
CA GLY A 301 -10.93 -14.69 -3.13
C GLY A 301 -10.70 -14.66 -1.63
#